data_AF-U2I051-F1
#
_entry.id   AF-U2I051-F1
#
_cell.length_a   1.000
_cell.length_b   1.000
_cell.length_c   1.000
_cell.angle_alpha   90.00
_cell.angle_beta   90.00
_cell.angle_gamma   90.00
#
_symmetry.space_group_name_H-M   'P 1'
#
loop_
_entity.id
_entity.type
_entity.pdbx_description
1 polymer ?
#
loop_
_entity_poly.entity_id
_entity_poly.type
_entity_poly.pdbx_seq_one_letter_code
_entity_poly.pdbx_strand_id
1 'polypeptide(L)'
;MPQKEYDIHETSSHLTKSIRYTVYVGKLGNKEIDFIGDRNGTKIYVQVCLTLLYENTIAREFGNLKDIEDNYPKYVITFNDPMIGDNHGGILQRNLIDFLMMDI
;
A
#
# COMPACT_ATOMS: atom_id res chain seq x y z
N MET A 1 21.40 -6.33 -7.81
CA MET A 1 21.20 -5.33 -6.73
C MET A 1 20.45 -6.06 -5.62
N PRO A 2 20.91 -5.99 -4.36
CA PRO A 2 20.44 -6.94 -3.35
C PRO A 2 18.96 -6.71 -3.08
N GLN A 3 18.15 -7.75 -3.28
CA GLN A 3 16.77 -7.83 -2.82
C GLN A 3 16.80 -7.61 -1.32
N LYS A 4 16.24 -6.49 -0.83
CA LYS A 4 15.90 -6.40 0.59
C LYS A 4 14.90 -7.51 0.85
N GLU A 5 15.32 -8.47 1.65
CA GLU A 5 14.55 -9.62 2.08
C GLU A 5 13.39 -9.09 2.93
N TYR A 6 12.21 -8.99 2.32
CA TYR A 6 10.98 -8.75 3.06
C TYR A 6 10.69 -10.04 3.81
N ASP A 7 10.38 -9.98 5.11
CA ASP A 7 9.81 -11.15 5.81
C ASP A 7 8.41 -11.36 5.24
N ILE A 8 8.33 -12.20 4.22
CA ILE A 8 7.11 -12.48 3.47
C ILE A 8 6.38 -13.61 4.18
N HIS A 9 5.36 -13.28 4.98
CA HIS A 9 4.41 -14.28 5.43
C HIS A 9 3.35 -14.47 4.34
N GLU A 10 3.40 -15.61 3.66
CA GLU A 10 2.36 -16.01 2.71
C GLU A 10 1.03 -16.13 3.48
N THR A 11 0.10 -15.24 3.18
CA THR A 11 -1.26 -15.29 3.72
C THR A 11 -2.21 -15.51 2.55
N SER A 12 -3.05 -16.54 2.63
CA SER A 12 -4.14 -16.75 1.66
C SER A 12 -5.24 -15.71 1.90
N SER A 13 -4.96 -14.46 1.52
CA SER A 13 -5.87 -13.33 1.62
C SER A 13 -6.68 -13.18 0.32
N HIS A 14 -8.01 -13.23 0.45
CA HIS A 14 -9.00 -13.23 -0.63
C HIS A 14 -9.29 -11.82 -1.22
N LEU A 15 -8.28 -10.96 -1.36
CA LEU A 15 -8.54 -9.54 -1.63
C LEU A 15 -9.12 -9.21 -3.02
N THR A 16 -9.54 -10.16 -3.86
CA THR A 16 -10.61 -9.98 -4.87
C THR A 16 -10.82 -11.22 -5.74
N LYS A 17 -12.08 -11.47 -6.14
CA LYS A 17 -12.46 -12.49 -7.14
C LYS A 17 -11.93 -12.21 -8.57
N SER A 18 -11.32 -11.05 -8.84
CA SER A 18 -10.95 -10.60 -10.20
C SER A 18 -9.49 -10.22 -10.41
N ILE A 19 -8.62 -10.19 -9.39
CA ILE A 19 -7.26 -9.63 -9.55
C ILE A 19 -6.16 -10.66 -9.23
N ARG A 20 -5.24 -10.86 -10.18
CA ARG A 20 -4.13 -11.82 -10.14
C ARG A 20 -2.92 -11.28 -9.36
N TYR A 21 -3.11 -10.80 -8.14
CA TYR A 21 -1.99 -10.47 -7.25
C TYR A 21 -1.77 -11.59 -6.24
N THR A 22 -0.51 -12.00 -6.06
CA THR A 22 -0.10 -12.66 -4.82
C THR A 22 0.08 -11.56 -3.77
N VAL A 23 -0.61 -11.70 -2.64
CA VAL A 23 -0.64 -10.67 -1.59
C VAL A 23 0.19 -11.12 -0.39
N TYR A 24 0.93 -10.17 0.16
CA TYR A 24 1.81 -10.38 1.30
C TYR A 24 1.64 -9.25 2.31
N VAL A 25 1.97 -9.52 3.57
CA VAL A 25 2.29 -8.46 4.54
C VAL A 25 3.78 -8.20 4.47
N GLY A 26 4.18 -6.93 4.50
CA GLY A 26 5.57 -6.52 4.30
C GLY A 26 6.18 -5.84 5.53
N LYS A 27 7.51 -5.84 5.59
CA LYS A 27 8.28 -5.11 6.59
C LYS A 27 9.49 -4.44 5.97
N LEU A 28 9.72 -3.17 6.30
CA LEU A 28 10.90 -2.40 5.92
C LEU A 28 11.62 -1.93 7.20
N GLY A 29 12.69 -2.62 7.56
CA GLY A 29 13.36 -2.38 8.85
C GLY A 29 12.40 -2.68 10.01
N ASN A 30 12.00 -1.65 10.77
CA ASN A 30 11.02 -1.77 11.84
C ASN A 30 9.61 -1.28 11.44
N LYS A 31 9.41 -0.87 10.19
CA LYS A 31 8.14 -0.34 9.69
C LYS A 31 7.35 -1.44 8.99
N GLU A 32 6.07 -1.54 9.28
CA GLU A 32 5.16 -2.45 8.60
C GLU A 32 4.62 -1.81 7.32
N ILE A 33 4.45 -2.63 6.30
CA ILE A 33 3.70 -2.34 5.09
C ILE A 33 2.50 -3.27 5.11
N ASP A 34 1.29 -2.74 5.29
CA ASP A 34 0.09 -3.56 5.49
C ASP A 34 -0.07 -4.60 4.39
N PHE A 35 0.07 -4.18 3.12
CA PHE A 35 0.03 -5.11 1.99
C PHE A 35 1.04 -4.79 0.88
N ILE A 36 1.57 -5.86 0.30
CA ILE A 36 2.32 -5.86 -0.96
C ILE A 36 1.58 -6.78 -1.93
N GLY A 37 1.15 -6.24 -3.06
CA GLY A 37 0.64 -7.04 -4.16
C GLY A 37 1.74 -7.29 -5.18
N ASP A 38 1.98 -8.54 -5.58
CA ASP A 38 2.87 -8.91 -6.69
C ASP A 38 2.07 -9.56 -7.82
N ARG A 39 2.23 -9.03 -9.03
CA ARG A 39 1.71 -9.65 -10.24
C ARG A 39 2.84 -9.75 -11.27
N ASN A 40 3.34 -10.97 -11.46
CA ASN A 40 4.41 -11.27 -12.41
C ASN A 40 5.65 -10.37 -12.22
N GLY A 41 6.01 -10.08 -10.96
CA GLY A 41 7.15 -9.21 -10.63
C GLY A 41 6.84 -7.70 -10.64
N THR A 42 5.64 -7.29 -11.05
CA THR A 42 5.16 -5.91 -10.87
C THR A 42 4.53 -5.78 -9.49
N LYS A 43 5.05 -4.86 -8.67
CA LYS A 43 4.59 -4.68 -7.29
C LYS A 43 3.66 -3.47 -7.14
N ILE A 44 2.82 -3.54 -6.13
CA ILE A 44 2.12 -2.39 -5.54
C ILE A 44 2.31 -2.45 -4.02
N TYR A 45 2.36 -1.28 -3.39
CA TYR A 45 2.46 -1.15 -1.94
C TYR A 45 1.25 -0.41 -1.41
N VAL A 46 0.67 -0.91 -0.33
CA VAL A 46 -0.60 -0.41 0.19
C VAL A 46 -0.49 -0.25 1.71
N GLN A 47 -0.84 0.93 2.20
CA GLN A 47 -1.21 1.16 3.59
C GLN A 47 -2.70 1.40 3.68
N VAL A 48 -3.33 0.93 4.75
CA VAL A 48 -4.77 1.06 5.00
C VAL A 48 -4.98 1.80 6.31
N CYS A 49 -5.78 2.85 6.28
CA CYS A 49 -6.16 3.57 7.50
C CYS A 49 -7.65 3.91 7.49
N LEU A 50 -8.27 3.88 8.67
CA LEU A 50 -9.69 4.25 8.79
C LEU A 50 -9.89 5.74 8.48
N THR A 51 -8.99 6.58 9.01
CA THR A 51 -9.01 8.03 8.85
C THR A 51 -7.62 8.65 8.91
N LEU A 52 -7.43 9.74 8.17
CA LEU A 52 -6.27 10.61 8.09
C LEU A 52 -6.51 11.95 8.82
N LEU A 53 -7.39 12.00 9.80
CA LEU A 53 -7.71 13.22 10.57
C LEU A 53 -6.53 13.77 11.39
N TYR A 54 -5.55 12.94 11.72
CA TYR A 54 -4.44 13.33 12.58
C TYR A 54 -3.12 13.32 11.81
N GLU A 55 -2.31 14.37 11.99
CA GLU A 55 -1.02 14.55 11.30
C GLU A 55 -0.06 13.38 11.56
N ASN A 56 -0.08 12.78 12.74
CA ASN A 56 0.73 11.61 13.06
C ASN A 56 0.33 10.38 12.24
N THR A 57 -0.97 10.19 11.97
CA THR A 57 -1.45 9.12 11.10
C THR A 57 -1.01 9.38 9.67
N ILE A 58 -1.17 10.60 9.16
CA ILE A 58 -0.68 10.99 7.83
C ILE A 58 0.84 10.73 7.72
N ALA A 59 1.63 11.22 8.68
CA ALA A 59 3.07 11.05 8.67
C ALA A 59 3.49 9.58 8.71
N ARG A 60 2.76 8.73 9.43
CA ARG A 60 3.03 7.29 9.52
C ARG A 60 2.69 6.58 8.21
N GLU A 61 1.46 6.73 7.70
CA GLU A 61 1.02 5.98 6.52
C GLU A 61 1.80 6.38 5.26
N PHE A 62 1.94 7.68 5.02
CA PHE A 62 2.69 8.17 3.86
C PHE A 62 4.20 8.00 4.05
N GLY A 63 4.72 8.22 5.26
CA GLY A 63 6.15 8.09 5.55
C GLY A 63 6.66 6.66 5.42
N ASN A 64 5.87 5.66 5.78
CA ASN A 64 6.25 4.25 5.60
C ASN A 64 6.45 3.89 4.12
N LEU A 65 5.59 4.39 3.25
CA LEU A 65 5.66 4.14 1.80
C LEU A 65 6.77 4.95 1.13
N LYS A 66 7.05 6.17 1.62
CA LYS A 66 8.09 7.06 1.06
C LYS A 66 9.50 6.49 1.19
N ASP A 67 9.75 5.66 2.21
CA ASP A 67 11.05 5.02 2.45
C ASP A 67 11.33 3.83 1.51
N ILE A 68 10.34 3.41 0.71
CA ILE A 68 10.51 2.37 -0.29
C ILE A 68 11.12 3.02 -1.54
N GLU A 69 12.44 2.86 -1.69
CA GLU A 69 13.26 3.44 -2.76
C GLU A 69 13.12 2.68 -4.10
N ASP A 70 11.88 2.56 -4.58
CA ASP A 70 11.56 2.10 -5.93
C ASP A 70 10.46 2.96 -6.58
N ASN A 71 10.13 2.66 -7.84
CA ASN A 71 9.15 3.41 -8.62
C ASN A 71 7.82 2.65 -8.81
N TYR A 72 7.57 1.58 -8.04
CA TYR A 72 6.29 0.89 -8.11
C TYR A 72 5.17 1.74 -7.49
N PRO A 73 3.90 1.56 -7.92
CA PRO A 73 2.76 2.29 -7.37
C PRO A 73 2.60 2.09 -5.85
N LYS A 74 2.27 3.19 -5.17
CA LYS A 74 2.11 3.25 -3.71
C LYS A 74 0.77 3.89 -3.38
N TYR A 75 0.01 3.26 -2.49
CA TYR A 75 -1.36 3.68 -2.16
C TYR A 75 -1.56 3.81 -0.65
N VAL A 76 -2.29 4.85 -0.25
CA VAL A 76 -2.92 4.94 1.08
C VAL A 76 -4.43 4.81 0.88
N ILE A 77 -5.00 3.74 1.42
CA ILE A 77 -6.42 3.41 1.26
C ILE A 77 -7.16 3.86 2.51
N THR A 78 -8.25 4.59 2.28
CA THR A 78 -9.12 5.15 3.31
C THR A 78 -10.54 4.66 3.15
N PHE A 79 -11.32 4.61 4.24
CA PHE A 79 -12.69 4.12 4.15
C PHE A 79 -13.67 5.17 3.65
N ASN A 80 -13.68 6.38 4.24
CA ASN A 80 -14.63 7.46 3.91
C ASN A 80 -14.01 8.86 4.01
N ASP A 81 -12.69 8.95 4.11
CA ASP A 81 -12.04 10.24 4.31
C ASP A 81 -12.03 11.07 3.03
N PRO A 82 -12.24 12.38 3.13
CA PRO A 82 -11.96 13.29 2.04
C PRO A 82 -10.53 13.06 1.52
N MET A 83 -10.33 13.19 0.21
CA MET A 83 -8.97 13.20 -0.32
C MET A 83 -8.26 14.45 0.23
N ILE A 84 -7.23 14.23 1.04
CA ILE A 84 -6.45 15.30 1.69
C ILE A 84 -5.38 15.83 0.71
N GLY A 85 -5.11 15.06 -0.35
CA GLY A 85 -4.29 15.44 -1.49
C GLY A 85 -4.20 14.28 -2.47
N ASP A 86 -4.00 14.59 -3.74
CA ASP A 86 -3.99 13.64 -4.85
C ASP A 86 -2.59 13.08 -5.15
N ASN A 87 -1.52 13.64 -4.55
CA ASN A 87 -0.16 13.17 -4.77
C ASN A 87 0.82 13.57 -3.65
N HIS A 88 1.04 12.68 -2.68
CA HIS A 88 2.05 12.87 -1.61
C HIS A 88 3.42 12.32 -2.04
N GLY A 89 4.05 12.96 -3.03
CA GLY A 89 5.37 12.56 -3.51
C GLY A 89 5.40 11.21 -4.24
N GLY A 90 4.36 10.93 -5.04
CA GLY A 90 4.17 9.68 -5.80
C GLY A 90 3.22 8.69 -5.14
N ILE A 91 2.76 8.97 -3.91
CA ILE A 91 1.83 8.13 -3.16
C ILE A 91 0.39 8.62 -3.36
N LEU A 92 -0.49 7.72 -3.78
CA LEU A 92 -1.87 8.03 -4.15
C LEU A 92 -2.82 7.67 -3.00
N GLN A 93 -3.61 8.65 -2.53
CA GLN A 93 -4.74 8.36 -1.63
C GLN A 93 -5.93 7.84 -2.46
N ARG A 94 -6.63 6.81 -1.96
CA ARG A 94 -7.84 6.27 -2.61
C ARG A 94 -8.94 5.87 -1.63
N ASN A 95 -10.17 5.99 -2.13
CA ASN A 95 -11.35 5.23 -1.74
C ASN A 95 -11.04 3.73 -1.57
N LEU A 96 -11.41 3.04 -0.47
CA LEU A 96 -11.42 1.57 -0.46
C LEU A 96 -12.26 1.02 -1.62
N ILE A 97 -13.46 1.56 -1.83
CA ILE A 97 -14.34 1.10 -2.91
C ILE A 97 -13.69 1.38 -4.27
N ASP A 98 -13.18 2.60 -4.47
CA ASP A 98 -12.51 2.97 -5.71
C ASP A 98 -11.31 2.06 -6.00
N PHE A 99 -10.48 1.79 -4.98
CA PHE A 99 -9.32 0.92 -5.09
C PHE A 99 -9.68 -0.51 -5.50
N LEU A 100 -10.75 -1.07 -4.91
CA LEU A 100 -11.24 -2.40 -5.26
C LEU A 100 -11.86 -2.47 -6.66
N MET A 101 -12.21 -1.33 -7.25
CA MET A 101 -12.74 -1.22 -8.61
C MET A 101 -11.67 -0.86 -9.65
N MET A 102 -10.41 -0.67 -9.25
CA MET A 102 -9.33 -0.33 -10.18
C MET A 102 -8.92 -1.53 -11.04
N ASP A 103 -8.75 -1.28 -12.34
CA ASP A 103 -8.04 -2.19 -13.24
C ASP A 103 -6.54 -1.86 -13.20
N ILE A 104 -5.85 -2.44 -12.21
CA ILE A 104 -4.38 -2.33 -12.02
C ILE A 104 -3.65 -3.61 -12.37
#